data_AF-A0A946WDD7-F1
#
_entry.id   AF-A0A946WDD7-F1
#
_cell.length_a   1.000
_cell.length_b   1.000
_cell.length_c   1.000
_cell.angle_alpha   90.00
_cell.angle_beta   90.00
_cell.angle_gamma   90.00
#
_symmetry.space_group_name_H-M   'P 1'
#
loop_
_entity.id
_entity.type
_entity.pdbx_description
1 polymer ?
#
loop_
_entity_poly.entity_id
_entity_poly.type
_entity_poly.pdbx_seq_one_letter_code
_entity_poly.pdbx_strand_id
1 'polypeptide(L)'
;MNEVNGYSKRVQHGWAMYDWANSVYTLVVGTAIFPIYYAAVMDANGQSVIQFFGMEFDSTAAYTFMMAAAYLLVSVVTPYLSALS
;
A
#
# COMPACT_ATOMS: atom_id res chain seq x y z
N MET A 1 36.63 12.23 -29.54
CA MET A 1 35.96 13.40 -28.95
C MET A 1 34.52 13.39 -29.41
N ASN A 2 33.58 13.32 -28.47
CA ASN A 2 32.28 14.04 -28.43
C ASN A 2 31.31 13.30 -27.50
N GLU A 3 31.51 13.59 -26.22
CA GLU A 3 30.52 13.79 -25.14
C GLU A 3 29.23 12.97 -25.13
N VAL A 4 29.12 12.20 -24.05
CA VAL A 4 27.91 11.63 -23.46
C VAL A 4 26.86 12.73 -23.33
N ASN A 5 25.94 12.80 -24.29
CA ASN A 5 24.82 13.74 -24.26
C ASN A 5 23.78 13.22 -23.25
N GLY A 6 23.88 13.68 -22.00
CA GLY A 6 22.89 13.40 -20.96
C GLY A 6 21.50 13.85 -21.42
N TYR A 7 20.47 13.04 -21.13
CA TYR A 7 19.07 13.37 -21.42
C TYR A 7 18.75 14.81 -21.02
N SER A 8 18.05 15.56 -21.88
CA SER A 8 17.63 16.93 -21.54
C SER A 8 16.80 16.91 -20.25
N LYS A 9 16.88 17.99 -19.44
CA LYS A 9 16.12 18.10 -18.17
C LYS A 9 14.63 17.79 -18.34
N ARG A 10 14.05 18.11 -19.51
CA ARG A 10 12.66 17.83 -19.85
C ARG A 10 12.38 16.32 -19.94
N VAL A 11 13.32 15.56 -20.49
CA VAL A 11 13.21 14.10 -20.61
C VAL A 11 13.38 13.45 -19.23
N GLN A 12 14.34 13.90 -18.42
CA GLN A 12 14.53 13.39 -17.06
C GLN A 12 13.29 13.60 -16.17
N HIS A 13 12.70 14.80 -16.20
CA HIS A 13 11.44 15.05 -15.48
C HIS A 13 10.27 14.24 -16.04
N GLY A 14 10.25 13.99 -17.35
CA GLY A 14 9.24 13.12 -17.97
C GLY A 14 9.31 11.69 -17.45
N TRP A 15 10.51 11.11 -17.35
CA TRP A 15 10.72 9.79 -16.78
C TRP A 15 10.39 9.74 -15.28
N ALA A 16 10.81 10.75 -14.52
CA ALA A 16 10.48 10.82 -13.09
C ALA A 16 8.97 10.89 -12.84
N MET A 17 8.21 11.65 -13.65
CA MET A 17 6.74 11.72 -13.55
C MET A 17 6.06 10.41 -13.98
N TYR A 18 6.63 9.72 -14.96
CA TYR A 18 6.16 8.41 -15.40
C TYR A 18 6.32 7.35 -14.30
N ASP A 19 7.51 7.26 -13.70
CA ASP A 19 7.79 6.31 -12.61
C ASP A 19 6.94 6.61 -11.38
N TRP A 20 6.75 7.89 -11.07
CA TRP A 20 5.84 8.30 -10.01
C TRP A 20 4.41 7.83 -10.28
N ALA A 21 3.86 8.09 -11.46
CA ALA A 21 2.51 7.67 -11.84
C ALA A 21 2.35 6.13 -11.80
N ASN A 22 3.38 5.38 -12.19
CA ASN A 22 3.36 3.91 -12.15
C ASN A 22 3.24 3.37 -10.71
N SER A 23 3.94 3.99 -9.74
CA SER A 23 3.85 3.61 -8.32
C SER A 23 2.51 3.98 -7.68
N VAL A 24 1.89 5.08 -8.12
CA VAL A 24 0.59 5.56 -7.62
C VAL A 24 -0.53 4.58 -7.94
N TYR A 25 -0.47 3.86 -9.07
CA TYR A 25 -1.50 2.89 -9.43
C TYR A 25 -1.67 1.82 -8.34
N THR A 26 -0.58 1.13 -7.97
CA THR A 26 -0.62 0.09 -6.94
C THR A 26 -0.99 0.67 -5.57
N LEU A 27 -0.48 1.87 -5.25
CA LEU A 27 -0.78 2.54 -3.98
C LEU A 27 -2.27 2.85 -3.83
N VAL A 28 -2.89 3.48 -4.84
CA VAL A 28 -4.31 3.88 -4.77
C VAL A 28 -5.23 2.67 -4.71
N VAL A 29 -4.92 1.63 -5.50
CA VAL A 29 -5.67 0.37 -5.45
C VAL A 29 -5.63 -0.23 -4.04
N GLY A 30 -4.46 -0.29 -3.41
CA GLY A 30 -4.29 -0.85 -2.07
C GLY A 30 -4.87 0.01 -0.94
N THR A 31 -4.85 1.34 -1.08
CA THR A 31 -5.22 2.26 0.02
C THR A 31 -6.66 2.76 -0.03
N ALA A 32 -7.24 2.94 -1.23
CA ALA A 32 -8.57 3.52 -1.40
C ALA A 32 -9.61 2.51 -1.88
N ILE A 33 -9.25 1.65 -2.84
CA ILE A 33 -10.19 0.70 -3.45
C ILE A 33 -10.36 -0.55 -2.59
N PHE A 34 -9.24 -1.10 -2.10
CA PHE A 34 -9.23 -2.33 -1.32
C PHE A 34 -10.11 -2.30 -0.06
N PRO A 35 -10.11 -1.25 0.78
CA PRO A 35 -10.96 -1.21 1.97
C PRO A 35 -12.46 -1.25 1.65
N ILE A 36 -12.88 -0.55 0.59
CA ILE A 36 -14.27 -0.52 0.13
C ILE A 36 -14.68 -1.90 -0.39
N TYR A 37 -13.81 -2.52 -1.20
CA TYR A 37 -14.02 -3.87 -1.70
C TYR A 37 -14.14 -4.89 -0.56
N TYR A 38 -13.22 -4.83 0.41
CA TYR A 38 -13.24 -5.70 1.58
C TYR A 38 -14.54 -5.57 2.38
N ALA A 39 -14.98 -4.33 2.65
CA ALA A 39 -16.24 -4.08 3.35
C ALA A 39 -17.44 -4.64 2.58
N ALA A 40 -17.50 -4.42 1.25
CA ALA A 40 -18.58 -4.93 0.40
C ALA A 40 -18.63 -6.47 0.35
N VAL A 41 -17.47 -7.14 0.31
CA VAL A 41 -17.39 -8.61 0.31
C VAL A 41 -17.83 -9.20 1.64
N MET A 42 -17.49 -8.56 2.76
CA MET A 42 -17.92 -9.02 4.08
C MET A 42 -19.44 -8.86 4.27
N ASP A 43 -20.00 -7.74 3.80
CA ASP A 43 -21.44 -7.48 3.83
C ASP A 43 -22.23 -8.44 2.92
N ALA A 44 -21.74 -8.68 1.69
CA ALA A 44 -22.38 -9.59 0.73
C ALA A 44 -22.43 -11.05 1.20
N ASN A 45 -21.47 -11.49 2.02
CA ASN A 45 -21.45 -12.84 2.58
C ASN A 45 -22.26 -12.98 3.89
N GLY A 46 -22.86 -11.90 4.39
CA GLY A 46 -23.52 -11.89 5.70
C GLY A 46 -22.56 -12.18 6.86
N GLN A 47 -21.25 -12.06 6.61
CA GLN A 47 -20.17 -12.29 7.57
C GLN A 47 -19.79 -10.92 8.14
N SER A 48 -20.69 -10.34 8.94
CA SER A 48 -20.38 -9.19 9.79
C SER A 48 -19.38 -9.54 10.89
N VAL A 49 -19.20 -10.84 11.13
CA VAL A 49 -18.32 -11.41 12.14
C VAL A 49 -17.36 -12.39 11.46
N ILE A 50 -16.06 -12.16 11.67
CA ILE A 50 -14.97 -12.99 11.21
C ILE A 50 -14.50 -13.85 12.39
N GLN A 51 -14.55 -15.16 12.24
CA GLN A 51 -14.01 -16.08 13.23
C GLN A 51 -12.48 -16.18 13.08
N PHE A 52 -11.75 -15.72 14.09
CA PHE A 52 -10.30 -15.83 14.14
C PHE A 52 -9.88 -16.49 15.46
N PHE A 53 -9.14 -17.60 15.37
CA PHE A 53 -8.66 -18.37 16.53
C PHE A 53 -9.77 -18.88 17.47
N GLY A 54 -11.01 -19.04 16.96
CA GLY A 54 -12.19 -19.46 17.74
C GLY A 54 -12.92 -18.32 18.46
N MET A 55 -12.51 -17.07 18.25
CA MET A 55 -13.22 -15.87 18.72
C MET A 55 -13.89 -15.15 17.54
N GLU A 56 -15.07 -14.60 17.79
CA GLU A 56 -15.84 -13.83 16.80
C GLU A 56 -15.47 -12.35 16.89
N PHE A 57 -15.00 -11.78 15.79
CA PHE A 57 -14.64 -10.35 15.69
C PHE A 57 -15.49 -9.66 14.62
N ASP A 58 -15.99 -8.46 14.90
CA ASP A 58 -16.61 -7.65 13.85
C ASP A 58 -15.62 -7.37 12.72
N SER A 59 -16.09 -7.40 11.47
CA SER A 59 -15.26 -7.18 10.28
C SER A 59 -14.52 -5.83 10.31
N THR A 60 -15.10 -4.82 10.96
CA THR A 60 -14.46 -3.52 11.21
C THR A 60 -13.32 -3.62 12.22
N ALA A 61 -13.50 -4.37 13.31
CA ALA A 61 -12.47 -4.57 14.33
C ALA A 61 -11.29 -5.40 13.78
N ALA A 62 -11.59 -6.43 12.99
CA ALA A 62 -10.56 -7.23 12.32
C ALA A 62 -9.71 -6.36 11.36
N TYR A 63 -10.36 -5.48 10.58
CA TYR A 63 -9.67 -4.55 9.68
C TYR A 63 -8.74 -3.59 10.43
N THR A 64 -9.19 -2.98 11.54
CA THR A 64 -8.35 -2.06 12.32
C THR A 64 -7.17 -2.76 12.98
N PHE A 65 -7.36 -4.00 13.47
CA PHE A 65 -6.25 -4.83 13.96
C PHE A 65 -5.23 -5.16 12.87
N MET A 66 -5.69 -5.50 11.66
CA MET A 66 -4.81 -5.78 10.53
C MET A 66 -3.99 -4.55 10.12
N MET A 67 -4.62 -3.37 10.09
CA MET A 67 -3.93 -2.10 9.84
C MET A 67 -2.91 -1.76 10.93
N ALA A 68 -3.25 -1.97 12.21
CA ALA A 68 -2.33 -1.76 13.32
C ALA A 68 -1.11 -2.69 13.23
N ALA A 69 -1.32 -3.96 12.90
CA ALA A 69 -0.24 -4.93 12.68
C ALA A 69 0.65 -4.52 11.50
N ALA A 70 0.05 -4.05 10.39
CA ALA A 70 0.81 -3.53 9.25
C ALA A 70 1.69 -2.32 9.65
N TYR A 71 1.16 -1.36 10.40
CA TYR A 71 1.95 -0.22 10.89
C TYR A 71 3.04 -0.63 11.87
N LEU A 72 2.80 -1.64 12.71
CA LEU A 72 3.82 -2.18 13.61
C LEU A 72 4.95 -2.84 12.82
N LEU A 73 4.63 -3.64 11.79
CA LEU A 73 5.64 -4.20 10.91
C LEU A 73 6.43 -3.11 10.19
N VAL A 74 5.74 -2.10 9.64
CA VAL A 74 6.38 -0.95 9.01
C VAL A 74 7.30 -0.26 10.00
N SER A 75 6.86 0.05 11.23
CA SER A 75 7.70 0.76 12.21
C SER A 75 8.95 -0.02 12.63
N VAL A 76 8.90 -1.36 12.61
CA VAL A 76 10.07 -2.22 12.86
C VAL A 76 10.99 -2.28 11.64
N VAL A 77 10.45 -2.35 10.42
CA VAL A 77 11.23 -2.53 9.18
C VAL A 77 11.84 -1.21 8.69
N THR A 78 11.15 -0.08 8.87
CA THR A 78 11.58 1.25 8.44
C THR A 78 12.96 1.64 8.95
N PRO A 79 13.33 1.47 10.24
CA PRO A 79 14.68 1.80 10.70
C PRO A 79 15.76 0.94 10.03
N TYR A 80 15.50 -0.31 9.68
CA TYR A 80 16.49 -1.15 8.96
C TYR A 80 16.69 -0.72 7.51
N LEU A 81 15.62 -0.31 6.83
CA LEU A 81 15.69 0.14 5.43
C LEU A 81 16.22 1.58 5.31
N SER A 82 15.82 2.50 6.18
CA SER A 82 16.34 3.87 6.23
C SER A 82 17.79 3.95 6.70
N ALA A 83 18.28 2.99 7.49
CA ALA A 83 19.68 2.98 7.93
C ALA A 83 20.69 2.65 6.81
N LEU A 84 20.22 2.13 5.67
CA LEU A 84 21.04 1.76 4.51
C LEU A 84 21.06 2.82 3.40
N SER A 85 20.19 3.84 3.46
CA SER A 85 20.07 4.94 2.50
C SER A 85 20.69 6.23 3.02
#